data_AF-A0A6P6GI19-F1
#
_entry.id   AF-A0A6P6GI19-F1
#
_cell.length_a   1.000
_cell.length_b   1.000
_cell.length_c   1.000
_cell.angle_alpha   90.00
_cell.angle_beta   90.00
_cell.angle_gamma   90.00
#
_symmetry.space_group_name_H-M   'P 1'
#
loop_
_entity.id
_entity.type
_entity.pdbx_description
1 polymer ?
#
loop_
_entity_poly.entity_id
_entity_poly.type
_entity_poly.pdbx_seq_one_letter_code
_entity_poly.pdbx_strand_id
1 'polypeptide(L)'
;MGRTIQVSGFPSSVSAELVKKFLENHTGEGTVYAIKLRKFKNGGRYYAIVQFTSTRDAETIVSLAKVRLWYGTSYLNARSMDTDIVAKPRTYLHSLENITVHFGCQISKEKFSVLWKRENVSVDFGIGLRKMYFHFMYQYAEYKLQLSYENIWQIELHRPSRQTVKYLLIQLYGAPRIYEKDVPSSGNVYEDPILNFFKDTPDDQWVRATDFTPSCRIGQSSALCLELPSGPRLPNFKENFAYYKESEGRFSLETGFPFSCNLDLVPIVGPPLDVHLPYDIIFKINDVE
;
A
#
# COMPACT_ATOMS: atom_id res chain seq x y z
N MET A 1 17.49 11.30 -22.41
CA MET A 1 17.06 12.29 -21.40
C MET A 1 16.32 11.55 -20.30
N GLY A 2 16.55 11.89 -19.03
CA GLY A 2 15.88 11.23 -17.89
C GLY A 2 14.43 11.69 -17.73
N ARG A 3 13.69 11.01 -16.85
CA ARG A 3 12.31 11.39 -16.44
C ARG A 3 12.28 12.51 -15.38
N THR A 4 13.44 12.98 -14.96
CA THR A 4 13.57 14.03 -13.95
C THR A 4 14.11 15.31 -14.56
N ILE A 5 13.52 16.43 -14.17
CA ILE A 5 13.89 17.76 -14.63
C ILE A 5 13.96 18.73 -13.46
N GLN A 6 14.67 19.83 -13.64
CA GLN A 6 14.60 20.99 -12.77
C GLN A 6 13.85 22.10 -13.49
N VAL A 7 12.78 22.60 -12.89
CA VAL A 7 11.99 23.74 -13.37
C VAL A 7 12.22 24.92 -12.43
N SER A 8 12.73 26.03 -12.94
CA SER A 8 13.13 27.20 -12.16
C SER A 8 12.27 28.41 -12.51
N GLY A 9 11.97 29.26 -11.53
CA GLY A 9 11.26 30.51 -11.74
C GLY A 9 9.93 30.61 -10.99
N PHE A 10 9.62 29.67 -10.11
CA PHE A 10 8.39 29.72 -9.33
C PHE A 10 8.41 30.84 -8.27
N PRO A 11 7.26 31.46 -7.94
CA PRO A 11 7.12 32.35 -6.80
C PRO A 11 7.48 31.64 -5.48
N SER A 12 8.02 32.38 -4.52
CA SER A 12 8.44 31.81 -3.23
C SER A 12 7.29 31.37 -2.31
N SER A 13 6.05 31.70 -2.65
CA SER A 13 4.85 31.27 -1.94
C SER A 13 4.21 29.99 -2.52
N VAL A 14 4.75 29.42 -3.60
CA VAL A 14 4.14 28.26 -4.24
C VAL A 14 4.36 26.99 -3.40
N SER A 15 3.35 26.13 -3.37
CA SER A 15 3.44 24.79 -2.79
C SER A 15 3.70 23.72 -3.85
N ALA A 16 4.20 22.55 -3.43
CA ALA A 16 4.45 21.41 -4.29
C ALA A 16 3.16 20.94 -4.97
N GLU A 17 2.03 20.98 -4.26
CA GLU A 17 0.72 20.61 -4.80
C GLU A 17 0.26 21.54 -5.94
N LEU A 18 0.50 22.85 -5.83
CA LEU A 18 0.18 23.79 -6.90
C LEU A 18 1.09 23.59 -8.12
N VAL A 19 2.38 23.30 -7.89
CA VAL A 19 3.31 22.97 -8.98
C VAL A 19 2.91 21.66 -9.67
N LYS A 20 2.52 20.63 -8.90
CA LYS A 20 1.98 19.37 -9.43
C LYS A 20 0.81 19.62 -10.37
N LYS A 21 -0.25 20.29 -9.87
CA LYS A 21 -1.45 20.60 -10.66
C LYS A 21 -1.11 21.35 -11.95
N PHE A 22 -0.23 22.35 -11.86
CA PHE A 22 0.20 23.11 -13.03
C PHE A 22 0.90 22.25 -14.09
N LEU A 23 1.83 21.38 -13.67
CA LEU A 23 2.57 20.53 -14.61
C LEU A 23 1.65 19.46 -15.21
N GLU A 24 0.80 18.83 -14.39
CA GLU A 24 -0.17 17.82 -14.84
C GLU A 24 -1.24 18.39 -15.78
N ASN A 25 -1.53 19.70 -15.75
CA ASN A 25 -2.38 20.33 -16.77
C ASN A 25 -1.77 20.27 -18.19
N HIS A 26 -0.45 20.09 -18.30
CA HIS A 26 0.25 19.99 -19.59
C HIS A 26 0.57 18.54 -19.97
N THR A 27 0.78 17.66 -18.99
CA THR A 27 1.22 16.27 -19.22
C THR A 27 0.12 15.24 -18.98
N GLY A 28 -0.95 15.61 -18.28
CA GLY A 28 -2.03 14.72 -17.85
C GLY A 28 -2.01 14.46 -16.34
N GLU A 29 -3.18 14.18 -15.76
CA GLU A 29 -3.32 13.86 -14.35
C GLU A 29 -2.53 12.60 -13.95
N GLY A 30 -1.87 12.64 -12.79
CA GLY A 30 -1.12 11.50 -12.24
C GLY A 30 0.25 11.24 -12.88
N THR A 31 0.69 12.12 -13.79
CA THR A 31 1.98 12.00 -14.50
C THR A 31 3.18 12.46 -13.69
N VAL A 32 2.98 13.26 -12.64
CA VAL A 32 4.05 13.67 -11.72
C VAL A 32 4.23 12.61 -10.63
N TYR A 33 5.46 12.10 -10.47
CA TYR A 33 5.80 11.10 -9.46
C TYR A 33 6.32 11.72 -8.17
N ALA A 34 7.21 12.71 -8.25
CA ALA A 34 7.74 13.39 -7.07
C ALA A 34 8.16 14.84 -7.39
N ILE A 35 8.05 15.71 -6.39
CA ILE A 35 8.49 17.11 -6.43
C ILE A 35 9.28 17.43 -5.17
N LYS A 36 10.41 18.12 -5.34
CA LYS A 36 11.14 18.82 -4.28
C LYS A 36 11.29 20.29 -4.65
N LEU A 37 10.58 21.17 -3.93
CA LEU A 37 10.72 22.63 -4.05
C LEU A 37 11.84 23.13 -3.16
N ARG A 38 12.75 23.92 -3.72
CA ARG A 38 13.91 24.46 -3.00
C ARG A 38 14.17 25.91 -3.42
N LYS A 39 14.78 26.66 -2.51
CA LYS A 39 15.30 28.02 -2.76
C LYS A 39 16.69 27.93 -3.37
N PHE A 40 17.03 28.86 -4.26
CA PHE A 40 18.44 29.12 -4.58
C PHE A 40 19.14 29.75 -3.38
N LYS A 41 20.44 29.46 -3.20
CA LYS A 41 21.26 29.99 -2.10
C LYS A 41 21.26 31.53 -2.06
N ASN A 42 21.12 32.17 -3.21
CA ASN A 42 21.18 33.62 -3.36
C ASN A 42 19.83 34.31 -3.04
N GLY A 43 18.85 33.56 -2.54
CA GLY A 43 17.48 34.05 -2.35
C GLY A 43 16.69 34.18 -3.65
N GLY A 44 15.41 34.55 -3.55
CA GLY A 44 14.53 34.81 -4.70
C GLY A 44 13.57 33.67 -5.04
N ARG A 45 13.41 33.40 -6.35
CA ARG A 45 12.44 32.43 -6.91
C ARG A 45 12.82 30.99 -6.57
N TYR A 46 11.81 30.13 -6.48
CA TYR A 46 12.01 28.71 -6.21
C TYR A 46 12.33 27.96 -7.49
N TYR A 47 13.02 26.83 -7.32
CA TYR A 47 13.06 25.79 -8.33
C TYR A 47 12.43 24.51 -7.79
N ALA A 48 11.80 23.77 -8.68
CA ALA A 48 11.26 22.44 -8.44
C ALA A 48 12.18 21.43 -9.11
N ILE A 49 12.64 20.44 -8.37
CA ILE A 49 13.10 19.18 -8.97
C ILE A 49 11.85 18.32 -9.12
N VAL A 50 11.55 17.88 -10.33
CA VAL A 50 10.32 17.15 -10.66
C VAL A 50 10.68 15.87 -11.36
N GLN A 51 10.26 14.74 -10.79
CA GLN A 51 10.33 13.43 -11.41
C GLN A 51 8.96 13.07 -11.97
N PHE A 52 8.90 12.77 -13.26
CA PHE A 52 7.70 12.28 -13.93
C PHE A 52 7.64 10.76 -13.94
N THR A 53 6.46 10.22 -14.21
CA THR A 53 6.24 8.78 -14.39
C THR A 53 6.84 8.27 -15.71
N SER A 54 6.92 9.12 -16.74
CA SER A 54 7.52 8.80 -18.04
C SER A 54 8.55 9.85 -18.49
N THR A 55 9.47 9.45 -19.38
CA THR A 55 10.43 10.37 -20.01
C THR A 55 9.75 11.37 -20.94
N ARG A 56 8.65 10.97 -21.60
CA ARG A 56 7.88 11.79 -22.54
C ARG A 56 7.28 13.02 -21.86
N ASP A 57 6.80 12.87 -20.63
CA ASP A 57 6.20 13.98 -19.86
C ASP A 57 7.27 15.02 -19.50
N ALA A 58 8.44 14.56 -19.07
CA ALA A 58 9.60 15.42 -18.81
C ALA A 58 10.04 16.20 -20.07
N GLU A 59 10.12 15.51 -21.22
CA GLU A 59 10.45 16.12 -22.51
C GLU A 59 9.43 17.15 -22.97
N THR A 60 8.14 16.90 -22.71
CA THR A 60 7.03 17.82 -23.02
C THR A 60 7.23 19.14 -22.29
N ILE A 61 7.46 19.10 -20.97
CA ILE A 61 7.67 20.32 -20.18
C ILE A 61 8.94 21.07 -20.60
N VAL A 62 10.03 20.36 -20.86
CA VAL A 62 11.28 21.01 -21.34
C VAL A 62 11.09 21.67 -22.70
N SER A 63 10.34 21.06 -23.60
CA SER A 63 10.03 21.64 -24.91
C SER A 63 9.16 22.90 -24.79
N LEU A 64 8.14 22.87 -23.92
CA LEU A 64 7.31 24.04 -23.63
C LEU A 64 8.12 25.20 -23.03
N ALA A 65 9.04 24.90 -22.11
CA ALA A 65 9.88 25.90 -21.47
C ALA A 65 10.89 26.56 -22.43
N LYS A 66 11.31 25.87 -23.50
CA LYS A 66 12.15 26.47 -24.57
C LYS A 66 11.40 27.51 -25.39
N VAL A 67 10.08 27.33 -25.57
CA VAL A 67 9.24 28.25 -26.34
C VAL A 67 8.79 29.40 -25.45
N ARG A 68 7.96 29.12 -24.44
CA ARG A 68 7.49 30.06 -23.41
C ARG A 68 6.55 29.31 -22.46
N LEU A 69 7.02 28.99 -21.26
CA LEU A 69 6.19 28.41 -20.20
C LEU A 69 6.01 29.42 -19.06
N TRP A 70 4.76 29.71 -18.71
CA TRP A 70 4.41 30.70 -17.69
C TRP A 70 3.62 30.07 -16.55
N TYR A 71 3.98 30.43 -15.32
CA TYR A 71 3.20 30.16 -14.12
C TYR A 71 2.69 31.48 -13.55
N GLY A 72 1.42 31.81 -13.82
CA GLY A 72 0.88 33.15 -13.57
C GLY A 72 1.71 34.20 -14.31
N THR A 73 2.34 35.12 -13.56
CA THR A 73 3.23 36.16 -14.09
C THR A 73 4.71 35.77 -14.07
N SER A 74 5.04 34.52 -13.72
CA SER A 74 6.41 34.04 -13.63
C SER A 74 6.80 33.19 -14.83
N TYR A 75 7.82 33.64 -15.56
CA TYR A 75 8.46 32.86 -16.61
C TYR A 75 9.24 31.68 -16.04
N LEU A 76 9.07 30.49 -16.61
CA LEU A 76 9.72 29.26 -16.17
C LEU A 76 10.77 28.78 -17.17
N ASN A 77 11.88 28.29 -16.64
CA ASN A 77 12.93 27.58 -17.37
C ASN A 77 13.01 26.13 -16.90
N ALA A 78 13.20 25.20 -17.81
CA ALA A 78 13.35 23.78 -17.48
C ALA A 78 14.65 23.21 -18.05
N ARG A 79 15.32 22.37 -17.27
CA ARG A 79 16.50 21.61 -17.70
C ARG A 79 16.41 20.17 -17.23
N SER A 80 16.96 19.26 -18.01
CA SER A 80 17.02 17.84 -17.67
C SER A 80 17.95 17.59 -16.48
N MET A 81 17.64 16.57 -15.69
CA MET A 81 18.45 16.10 -14.57
C MET A 81 18.76 14.61 -14.77
N ASP A 82 19.98 14.21 -14.44
CA ASP A 82 20.43 12.82 -14.59
C ASP A 82 20.06 11.95 -13.38
N THR A 83 19.76 12.58 -12.24
CA THR A 83 19.42 11.92 -10.99
C THR A 83 17.93 11.99 -10.71
N ASP A 84 17.30 10.84 -10.56
CA ASP A 84 15.93 10.74 -10.08
C ASP A 84 15.82 11.08 -8.59
N ILE A 85 14.67 11.62 -8.18
CA ILE A 85 14.35 11.88 -6.77
C ILE A 85 14.17 10.55 -6.03
N VAL A 86 13.47 9.61 -6.67
CA VAL A 86 13.22 8.25 -6.24
C VAL A 86 13.80 7.32 -7.29
N ALA A 87 14.89 6.63 -6.96
CA ALA A 87 15.65 5.82 -7.91
C ALA A 87 14.85 4.63 -8.47
N LYS A 88 14.01 3.99 -7.65
CA LYS A 88 13.16 2.86 -8.04
C LYS A 88 11.71 3.12 -7.62
N PRO A 89 10.96 3.92 -8.41
CA PRO A 89 9.54 4.14 -8.20
C PRO A 89 8.78 2.83 -8.13
N ARG A 90 7.85 2.73 -7.19
CA ARG A 90 6.95 1.58 -7.14
C ARG A 90 6.01 1.67 -8.36
N THR A 91 5.89 0.56 -9.07
CA THR A 91 4.96 0.41 -10.18
C THR A 91 3.96 -0.65 -9.78
N TYR A 92 2.83 -0.20 -9.23
CA TYR A 92 1.70 -1.07 -8.95
C TYR A 92 1.02 -1.38 -10.27
N LEU A 93 0.88 -2.68 -10.58
CA LEU A 93 0.18 -3.12 -11.79
C LEU A 93 -1.34 -3.01 -11.58
N HIS A 94 -1.78 -3.32 -10.37
CA HIS A 94 -3.17 -3.29 -9.96
C HIS A 94 -3.28 -2.61 -8.59
N SER A 95 -4.31 -1.78 -8.46
CA SER A 95 -4.71 -1.14 -7.21
C SER A 95 -6.21 -1.34 -7.05
N LEU A 96 -6.61 -1.91 -5.91
CA LEU A 96 -8.01 -2.13 -5.54
C LEU A 96 -8.34 -1.20 -4.38
N GLU A 97 -9.31 -0.32 -4.59
CA GLU A 97 -9.72 0.68 -3.59
C GLU A 97 -11.00 0.26 -2.87
N ASN A 98 -11.16 0.77 -1.64
CA ASN A 98 -12.35 0.55 -0.80
C ASN A 98 -12.69 -0.93 -0.56
N ILE A 99 -11.67 -1.75 -0.33
CA ILE A 99 -11.82 -3.18 -0.05
C ILE A 99 -12.04 -3.41 1.45
N THR A 100 -12.92 -4.36 1.80
CA THR A 100 -12.98 -4.91 3.16
C THR A 100 -12.05 -6.11 3.25
N VAL A 101 -11.13 -6.10 4.21
CA VAL A 101 -10.20 -7.19 4.47
C VAL A 101 -10.54 -7.84 5.80
N HIS A 102 -10.76 -9.14 5.76
CA HIS A 102 -11.01 -9.98 6.93
C HIS A 102 -9.76 -10.80 7.24
N PHE A 103 -9.34 -10.74 8.50
CA PHE A 103 -8.20 -11.45 9.06
C PHE A 103 -8.76 -12.60 9.90
N GLY A 104 -8.29 -13.82 9.63
CA GLY A 104 -8.65 -14.96 10.45
C GLY A 104 -8.18 -16.28 9.86
N CYS A 105 -9.04 -17.30 9.89
CA CYS A 105 -8.69 -18.65 9.47
C CYS A 105 -9.83 -19.33 8.71
N GLN A 106 -9.48 -20.16 7.73
CA GLN A 106 -10.45 -21.01 7.05
C GLN A 106 -10.74 -22.24 7.91
N ILE A 107 -11.99 -22.39 8.34
CA ILE A 107 -12.42 -23.50 9.21
C ILE A 107 -13.08 -24.64 8.42
N SER A 108 -13.53 -24.37 7.19
CA SER A 108 -13.95 -25.39 6.23
C SER A 108 -13.86 -24.84 4.81
N LYS A 109 -14.09 -25.68 3.80
CA LYS A 109 -14.09 -25.24 2.39
C LYS A 109 -15.07 -24.08 2.12
N GLU A 110 -16.16 -24.00 2.87
CA GLU A 110 -17.24 -23.02 2.68
C GLU A 110 -17.29 -21.95 3.78
N LYS A 111 -16.42 -22.03 4.81
CA LYS A 111 -16.51 -21.17 5.98
C LYS A 111 -15.17 -20.57 6.38
N PHE A 112 -15.21 -19.27 6.63
CA PHE A 112 -14.08 -18.50 7.12
C PHE A 112 -14.42 -17.85 8.46
N SER A 113 -13.58 -18.09 9.45
CA SER A 113 -13.68 -17.50 10.78
C SER A 113 -12.94 -16.17 10.81
N VAL A 114 -13.65 -15.08 11.04
CA VAL A 114 -13.15 -13.70 11.06
C VAL A 114 -12.77 -13.31 12.48
N LEU A 115 -11.48 -13.10 12.72
CA LEU A 115 -10.97 -12.59 14.00
C LEU A 115 -11.01 -11.06 14.04
N TRP A 116 -10.63 -10.42 12.95
CA TRP A 116 -10.63 -8.96 12.80
C TRP A 116 -11.00 -8.58 11.37
N LYS A 117 -11.61 -7.39 11.19
CA LYS A 117 -11.90 -6.85 9.86
C LYS A 117 -11.51 -5.39 9.77
N ARG A 118 -11.14 -4.96 8.55
CA ARG A 118 -10.87 -3.58 8.22
C ARG A 118 -11.54 -3.19 6.92
N GLU A 119 -12.29 -2.09 6.95
CA GLU A 119 -12.92 -1.47 5.79
C GLU A 119 -12.04 -0.32 5.28
N ASN A 120 -12.33 0.12 4.04
CA ASN A 120 -11.61 1.20 3.36
C ASN A 120 -10.10 0.91 3.23
N VAL A 121 -9.78 -0.30 2.79
CA VAL A 121 -8.40 -0.72 2.52
C VAL A 121 -8.08 -0.55 1.04
N SER A 122 -6.95 0.08 0.74
CA SER A 122 -6.34 0.05 -0.59
C SER A 122 -5.40 -1.14 -0.68
N VAL A 123 -5.48 -1.91 -1.77
CA VAL A 123 -4.68 -3.12 -2.00
C VAL A 123 -3.91 -3.00 -3.31
N ASP A 124 -2.60 -2.85 -3.21
CA ASP A 124 -1.71 -2.74 -4.35
C ASP A 124 -0.90 -4.01 -4.59
N PHE A 125 -0.82 -4.47 -5.83
CA PHE A 125 -0.06 -5.67 -6.19
C PHE A 125 0.33 -5.73 -7.68
N GLY A 126 1.19 -6.69 -8.03
CA GLY A 126 1.58 -6.96 -9.41
C GLY A 126 2.78 -7.91 -9.53
N ILE A 127 2.89 -8.56 -10.69
CA ILE A 127 3.94 -9.55 -11.02
C ILE A 127 5.35 -9.07 -10.64
N GLY A 128 5.70 -7.83 -10.98
CA GLY A 128 7.03 -7.27 -10.74
C GLY A 128 7.34 -6.97 -9.26
N LEU A 129 6.32 -6.77 -8.42
CA LEU A 129 6.48 -6.39 -7.02
C LEU A 129 6.74 -7.58 -6.10
N ARG A 130 6.25 -8.77 -6.49
CA ARG A 130 6.28 -10.02 -5.69
C ARG A 130 5.72 -9.86 -4.27
N LYS A 131 4.91 -8.82 -4.07
CA LYS A 131 4.33 -8.41 -2.78
C LYS A 131 2.93 -7.84 -3.01
N MET A 132 2.06 -8.04 -2.04
CA MET A 132 0.84 -7.25 -1.88
C MET A 132 1.04 -6.24 -0.76
N TYR A 133 0.57 -5.02 -0.97
CA TYR A 133 0.51 -3.99 0.04
C TYR A 133 -0.93 -3.68 0.39
N PHE A 134 -1.24 -3.60 1.68
CA PHE A 134 -2.53 -3.18 2.18
C PHE A 134 -2.34 -1.89 2.95
N HIS A 135 -3.02 -0.83 2.52
CA HIS A 135 -2.92 0.50 3.09
C HIS A 135 -4.26 0.91 3.71
N PHE A 136 -4.24 1.34 4.96
CA PHE A 136 -5.44 1.81 5.65
C PHE A 136 -5.13 2.68 6.87
N MET A 137 -6.10 3.49 7.29
CA MET A 137 -6.05 4.24 8.55
C MET A 137 -6.62 3.41 9.70
N TYR A 138 -6.02 3.47 10.89
CA TYR A 138 -6.56 2.92 12.13
C TYR A 138 -6.16 3.79 13.32
N GLN A 139 -7.14 4.16 14.17
CA GLN A 139 -6.92 5.02 15.35
C GLN A 139 -6.04 6.27 15.08
N TYR A 140 -6.30 6.95 13.95
CA TYR A 140 -5.57 8.16 13.51
C TYR A 140 -4.14 7.94 12.98
N ALA A 141 -3.65 6.70 12.94
CA ALA A 141 -2.38 6.34 12.30
C ALA A 141 -2.61 5.67 10.94
N GLU A 142 -1.68 5.86 10.02
CA GLU A 142 -1.66 5.18 8.71
C GLU A 142 -0.82 3.91 8.82
N TYR A 143 -1.38 2.77 8.43
CA TYR A 143 -0.73 1.47 8.46
C TYR A 143 -0.54 0.91 7.06
N LYS A 144 0.56 0.17 6.89
CA LYS A 144 0.89 -0.62 5.70
C LYS A 144 1.17 -2.06 6.11
N LEU A 145 0.40 -3.00 5.59
CA LEU A 145 0.73 -4.42 5.66
C LEU A 145 1.43 -4.84 4.37
N GLN A 146 2.55 -5.54 4.49
CA GLN A 146 3.28 -6.08 3.36
C GLN A 146 3.25 -7.61 3.42
N LEU A 147 2.57 -8.22 2.45
CA LEU A 147 2.53 -9.67 2.28
C LEU A 147 3.41 -10.08 1.09
N SER A 148 4.47 -10.85 1.35
CA SER A 148 5.33 -11.40 0.31
C SER A 148 4.63 -12.57 -0.39
N TYR A 149 4.82 -12.72 -1.70
CA TYR A 149 4.21 -13.84 -2.44
C TYR A 149 4.76 -15.21 -1.98
N GLU A 150 5.97 -15.26 -1.44
CA GLU A 150 6.55 -16.47 -0.84
C GLU A 150 5.80 -16.92 0.42
N ASN A 151 5.07 -16.01 1.08
CA ASN A 151 4.27 -16.29 2.25
C ASN A 151 2.81 -16.64 1.89
N ILE A 152 2.50 -16.78 0.61
CA ILE A 152 1.16 -17.15 0.13
C ILE A 152 1.19 -18.62 -0.28
N TRP A 153 0.38 -19.44 0.40
CA TRP A 153 0.19 -20.84 0.07
C TRP A 153 -0.69 -20.99 -1.18
N GLN A 154 -1.86 -20.37 -1.14
CA GLN A 154 -2.87 -20.48 -2.20
C GLN A 154 -3.79 -19.27 -2.18
N ILE A 155 -4.28 -18.91 -3.37
CA ILE A 155 -5.35 -17.95 -3.55
C ILE A 155 -6.56 -18.63 -4.18
N GLU A 156 -7.72 -18.41 -3.59
CA GLU A 156 -9.00 -18.96 -4.02
C GLU A 156 -10.03 -17.84 -4.19
N LEU A 157 -10.56 -17.70 -5.40
CA LEU A 157 -11.66 -16.78 -5.67
C LEU A 157 -13.00 -17.52 -5.53
N HIS A 158 -13.73 -17.22 -4.46
CA HIS A 158 -15.08 -17.70 -4.25
C HIS A 158 -16.10 -16.78 -4.93
N ARG A 159 -17.00 -17.39 -5.70
CA ARG A 159 -18.15 -16.71 -6.32
C ARG A 159 -19.46 -17.33 -5.80
N PRO A 160 -19.95 -16.89 -4.63
CA PRO A 160 -21.14 -17.48 -4.04
C PRO A 160 -22.36 -17.30 -4.95
N SER A 161 -23.04 -18.41 -5.24
CA SER A 161 -24.24 -18.37 -6.06
C SER A 161 -25.29 -17.47 -5.40
N ARG A 162 -25.83 -16.50 -6.14
CA ARG A 162 -26.84 -15.51 -5.71
C ARG A 162 -26.34 -14.35 -4.84
N GLN A 163 -25.04 -14.24 -4.58
CA GLN A 163 -24.46 -13.03 -3.99
C GLN A 163 -23.72 -12.22 -5.06
N THR A 164 -23.78 -10.90 -4.95
CA THR A 164 -23.05 -10.00 -5.85
C THR A 164 -21.59 -9.83 -5.40
N VAL A 165 -21.32 -10.05 -4.11
CA VAL A 165 -19.99 -9.96 -3.51
C VAL A 165 -19.18 -11.21 -3.85
N LYS A 166 -17.91 -11.01 -4.19
CA LYS A 166 -16.94 -12.09 -4.41
C LYS A 166 -15.92 -12.06 -3.28
N TYR A 167 -15.40 -13.21 -2.91
CA TYR A 167 -14.41 -13.31 -1.84
C TYR A 167 -13.10 -13.85 -2.40
N LEU A 168 -12.02 -13.10 -2.22
CA LEU A 168 -10.68 -13.57 -2.53
C LEU A 168 -10.02 -14.05 -1.24
N LEU A 169 -9.96 -15.36 -1.07
CA LEU A 169 -9.30 -16.01 0.04
C LEU A 169 -7.81 -16.17 -0.27
N ILE A 170 -6.96 -15.69 0.62
CA ILE A 170 -5.50 -15.77 0.54
C ILE A 170 -5.03 -16.57 1.76
N GLN A 171 -4.62 -17.80 1.53
CA GLN A 171 -4.09 -18.69 2.57
C GLN A 171 -2.59 -18.45 2.72
N LEU A 172 -2.11 -18.36 3.95
CA LEU A 172 -0.75 -17.90 4.25
C LEU A 172 0.13 -19.02 4.79
N TYR A 173 1.41 -18.97 4.44
CA TYR A 173 2.50 -19.63 5.17
C TYR A 173 3.09 -18.73 6.26
N GLY A 174 3.03 -17.41 6.05
CA GLY A 174 3.63 -16.45 6.96
C GLY A 174 2.79 -15.19 7.06
N ALA A 175 2.76 -14.60 8.26
CA ALA A 175 2.02 -13.39 8.52
C ALA A 175 2.56 -12.19 7.70
N PRO A 176 1.70 -11.23 7.33
CA PRO A 176 2.15 -10.00 6.70
C PRO A 176 3.01 -9.17 7.67
N ARG A 177 3.97 -8.43 7.12
CA ARG A 177 4.78 -7.48 7.89
C ARG A 177 3.97 -6.20 8.12
N ILE A 178 3.90 -5.74 9.36
CA ILE A 178 3.14 -4.55 9.75
C ILE A 178 4.08 -3.35 9.84
N TYR A 179 3.67 -2.24 9.23
CA TYR A 179 4.36 -0.96 9.31
C TYR A 179 3.37 0.14 9.69
N GLU A 180 3.83 1.05 10.52
CA GLU A 180 3.15 2.30 10.86
C GLU A 180 3.89 3.45 10.20
N LYS A 181 3.14 4.42 9.67
CA LYS A 181 3.75 5.61 9.08
C LYS A 181 4.21 6.53 10.20
N ASP A 182 5.49 6.88 10.16
CA ASP A 182 6.04 7.88 11.07
C ASP A 182 5.48 9.26 10.70
N VAL A 183 5.11 10.06 11.71
CA VAL A 183 4.67 11.42 11.49
C VAL A 183 5.92 12.29 11.48
N PRO A 184 6.29 12.92 10.34
CA PRO A 184 7.53 13.69 10.27
C PRO A 184 7.52 14.79 11.32
N SER A 185 8.55 14.80 12.16
CA SER A 185 8.75 15.85 13.16
C SER A 185 8.93 17.18 12.44
N SER A 186 8.12 18.18 12.80
CA SER A 186 7.85 19.43 12.08
C SER A 186 9.03 20.41 11.92
N GLY A 187 10.27 19.96 12.09
CA GLY A 187 11.47 20.80 12.07
C GLY A 187 12.35 20.70 10.81
N ASN A 188 12.18 19.69 9.96
CA ASN A 188 13.09 19.48 8.83
C ASN A 188 12.50 20.01 7.52
N VAL A 189 13.09 21.07 6.95
CA VAL A 189 12.69 21.66 5.66
C VAL A 189 12.71 20.64 4.51
N TYR A 190 13.48 19.56 4.65
CA TYR A 190 13.52 18.45 3.70
C TYR A 190 12.26 17.59 3.68
N GLU A 191 11.42 17.65 4.72
CA GLU A 191 10.20 16.85 4.90
C GLU A 191 8.92 17.67 4.92
N ASP A 192 9.00 19.00 4.80
CA ASP A 192 7.83 19.89 4.76
C ASP A 192 6.86 19.47 3.63
N PRO A 193 5.63 19.04 3.94
CA PRO A 193 4.63 18.64 2.95
C PRO A 193 4.24 19.77 1.98
N ILE A 194 4.45 21.03 2.36
CA ILE A 194 4.20 22.19 1.49
C ILE A 194 5.26 22.24 0.37
N LEU A 195 6.48 21.78 0.64
CA LEU A 195 7.61 21.87 -0.27
C LEU A 195 7.94 20.55 -0.98
N ASN A 196 7.34 19.43 -0.55
CA ASN A 196 7.63 18.11 -1.09
C ASN A 196 6.34 17.39 -1.44
N PHE A 197 6.31 16.74 -2.61
CA PHE A 197 5.24 15.84 -3.02
C PHE A 197 5.87 14.51 -3.44
N PHE A 198 5.27 13.41 -3.01
CA PHE A 198 5.61 12.07 -3.47
C PHE A 198 4.33 11.32 -3.75
N LYS A 199 4.25 10.66 -4.91
CA LYS A 199 3.11 9.84 -5.29
C LYS A 199 2.93 8.66 -4.33
N ASP A 200 4.04 8.04 -3.93
CA ASP A 200 4.08 6.96 -2.95
C ASP A 200 4.78 7.44 -1.68
N THR A 201 4.28 7.03 -0.51
CA THR A 201 4.97 7.30 0.76
C THR A 201 6.35 6.64 0.75
N PRO A 202 7.45 7.42 0.90
CA PRO A 202 8.83 6.92 0.93
C PRO A 202 9.05 5.80 1.95
N ASP A 203 9.97 4.87 1.67
CA ASP A 203 10.23 3.70 2.52
C ASP A 203 10.75 4.08 3.92
N ASP A 204 11.51 5.16 4.02
CA ASP A 204 12.07 5.72 5.25
C ASP A 204 11.02 6.29 6.21
N GLN A 205 9.81 6.59 5.72
CA GLN A 205 8.68 7.03 6.56
C GLN A 205 7.88 5.86 7.16
N TRP A 206 8.24 4.61 6.88
CA TRP A 206 7.54 3.45 7.43
C TRP A 206 8.37 2.77 8.51
N VAL A 207 7.88 2.81 9.75
CA VAL A 207 8.51 2.14 10.89
C VAL A 207 7.88 0.78 11.08
N ARG A 208 8.72 -0.24 11.35
CA ARG A 208 8.22 -1.59 11.61
C ARG A 208 7.38 -1.59 12.88
N ALA A 209 6.17 -2.10 12.79
CA ALA A 209 5.23 -2.22 13.91
C ALA A 209 4.93 -3.68 14.23
N THR A 210 4.38 -3.88 15.44
CA THR A 210 3.77 -5.13 15.91
C THR A 210 2.27 -5.13 15.62
N ASP A 211 1.59 -6.20 15.99
CA ASP A 211 0.15 -6.29 15.82
C ASP A 211 -0.58 -5.36 16.81
N PHE A 212 -1.12 -4.27 16.25
CA PHE A 212 -1.88 -3.24 16.97
C PHE A 212 -3.34 -3.65 17.24
N THR A 213 -3.80 -4.79 16.73
CA THR A 213 -5.18 -5.21 16.90
C THR A 213 -5.42 -5.75 18.31
N PRO A 214 -6.65 -5.59 18.85
CA PRO A 214 -6.99 -6.15 20.16
C PRO A 214 -6.73 -7.65 20.21
N SER A 215 -5.94 -8.11 21.18
CA SER A 215 -5.54 -9.51 21.32
C SER A 215 -4.73 -10.05 20.13
N CYS A 216 -3.99 -9.22 19.40
CA CYS A 216 -3.08 -9.67 18.33
C CYS A 216 -3.75 -10.56 17.27
N ARG A 217 -4.93 -10.15 16.77
CA ARG A 217 -5.76 -10.92 15.85
C ARG A 217 -5.13 -11.10 14.46
N ILE A 218 -4.33 -10.14 13.99
CA ILE A 218 -3.60 -10.27 12.72
C ILE A 218 -2.53 -11.35 12.85
N GLY A 219 -1.77 -11.37 13.94
CA GLY A 219 -0.76 -12.38 14.24
C GLY A 219 -1.35 -13.77 14.45
N GLN A 220 -2.62 -13.86 14.85
CA GLN A 220 -3.39 -15.09 14.95
C GLN A 220 -4.09 -15.48 13.63
N SER A 221 -3.91 -14.74 12.54
CA SER A 221 -4.57 -15.08 11.28
C SER A 221 -3.69 -15.97 10.41
N SER A 222 -4.23 -17.08 9.93
CA SER A 222 -3.59 -17.96 8.94
C SER A 222 -4.06 -17.68 7.50
N ALA A 223 -5.07 -16.83 7.34
CA ALA A 223 -5.61 -16.45 6.05
C ALA A 223 -6.20 -15.03 6.08
N LEU A 224 -6.22 -14.40 4.91
CA LEU A 224 -6.91 -13.14 4.63
C LEU A 224 -8.06 -13.41 3.67
N CYS A 225 -9.20 -12.77 3.86
CA CYS A 225 -10.31 -12.82 2.94
C CYS A 225 -10.70 -11.39 2.53
N LEU A 226 -10.64 -11.08 1.24
CA LEU A 226 -11.00 -9.77 0.70
C LEU A 226 -12.43 -9.83 0.16
N GLU A 227 -13.30 -8.95 0.65
CA GLU A 227 -14.59 -8.69 0.02
C GLU A 227 -14.40 -7.78 -1.19
N LEU A 228 -14.58 -8.35 -2.37
CA LEU A 228 -14.46 -7.63 -3.62
C LEU A 228 -15.83 -7.06 -4.00
N PRO A 229 -15.95 -5.73 -4.16
CA PRO A 229 -17.21 -5.12 -4.53
C PRO A 229 -17.67 -5.62 -5.91
N SER A 230 -18.98 -5.60 -6.10
CA SER A 230 -19.64 -5.93 -7.35
C SER A 230 -19.39 -4.81 -8.38
N GLY A 231 -18.20 -4.76 -8.94
CA GLY A 231 -17.70 -3.64 -9.75
C GLY A 231 -16.86 -4.09 -10.95
N PRO A 232 -16.00 -3.20 -11.50
CA PRO A 232 -15.32 -3.41 -12.78
C PRO A 232 -14.49 -4.70 -12.82
N ARG A 233 -14.13 -5.11 -14.05
CA ARG A 233 -13.43 -6.36 -14.36
C ARG A 233 -12.26 -6.57 -13.38
N LEU A 234 -12.39 -7.59 -12.53
CA LEU A 234 -11.34 -7.96 -11.58
C LEU A 234 -10.03 -8.20 -12.34
N PRO A 235 -8.88 -7.81 -11.76
CA PRO A 235 -7.59 -8.13 -12.34
C PRO A 235 -7.42 -9.64 -12.49
N ASN A 236 -6.62 -10.07 -13.47
CA ASN A 236 -6.36 -11.48 -13.67
C ASN A 236 -5.43 -12.00 -12.57
N PHE A 237 -6.00 -12.50 -11.48
CA PHE A 237 -5.24 -13.08 -10.37
C PHE A 237 -4.41 -14.29 -10.83
N LYS A 238 -4.87 -15.06 -11.82
CA LYS A 238 -4.15 -16.23 -12.34
C LYS A 238 -2.81 -15.86 -13.01
N GLU A 239 -2.73 -14.68 -13.64
CA GLU A 239 -1.47 -14.19 -14.21
C GLU A 239 -0.47 -13.74 -13.13
N ASN A 240 -0.98 -13.34 -11.96
CA ASN A 240 -0.16 -12.84 -10.86
C ASN A 240 0.27 -13.95 -9.88
N PHE A 241 -0.46 -15.08 -9.81
CA PHE A 241 -0.29 -16.10 -8.78
C PHE A 241 -0.35 -17.53 -9.34
N ALA A 242 0.70 -18.32 -9.09
CA ALA A 242 0.82 -19.69 -9.59
C ALA A 242 -0.23 -20.65 -8.99
N TYR A 243 -0.51 -20.55 -7.69
CA TYR A 243 -1.47 -21.39 -6.98
C TYR A 243 -2.85 -20.72 -6.83
N TYR A 244 -3.40 -20.30 -7.97
CA TYR A 244 -4.73 -19.70 -8.06
C TYR A 244 -5.78 -20.73 -8.46
N LYS A 245 -6.93 -20.74 -7.76
CA LYS A 245 -8.11 -21.50 -8.17
C LYS A 245 -9.39 -20.68 -8.00
N GLU A 246 -10.43 -21.11 -8.69
CA GLU A 246 -11.76 -20.53 -8.59
C GLU A 246 -12.73 -21.58 -8.08
N SER A 247 -13.60 -21.18 -7.16
CA SER A 247 -14.58 -22.06 -6.55
C SER A 247 -15.98 -21.47 -6.67
N GLU A 248 -16.87 -22.28 -7.21
CA GLU A 248 -18.30 -22.02 -7.21
C GLU A 248 -18.93 -22.80 -6.05
N GLY A 249 -19.79 -22.15 -5.26
CA GLY A 249 -20.40 -22.78 -4.10
C GLY A 249 -20.72 -21.78 -3.01
N ARG A 250 -21.28 -22.26 -1.90
CA ARG A 250 -21.53 -21.40 -0.74
C ARG A 250 -20.22 -21.03 -0.09
N PHE A 251 -20.10 -19.76 0.29
CA PHE A 251 -19.00 -19.28 1.12
C PHE A 251 -19.55 -18.26 2.10
N SER A 252 -19.25 -18.42 3.38
CA SER A 252 -19.74 -17.56 4.45
C SER A 252 -18.64 -17.15 5.41
N LEU A 253 -18.71 -15.90 5.85
CA LEU A 253 -17.89 -15.36 6.91
C LEU A 253 -18.64 -15.51 8.25
N GLU A 254 -17.97 -16.07 9.26
CA GLU A 254 -18.49 -16.22 10.62
C GLU A 254 -17.58 -15.49 11.59
N THR A 255 -18.12 -14.90 12.66
CA THR A 255 -17.30 -14.26 13.69
C THR A 255 -16.54 -15.32 14.48
N GLY A 256 -15.23 -15.18 14.51
CA GLY A 256 -14.31 -16.04 15.25
C GLY A 256 -13.86 -15.45 16.58
N PHE A 257 -13.16 -16.27 17.36
CA PHE A 257 -12.52 -15.87 18.61
C PHE A 257 -11.01 -16.09 18.54
N PRO A 258 -10.19 -15.22 19.17
CA PRO A 258 -8.76 -15.46 19.33
C PRO A 258 -8.52 -16.80 20.02
N PHE A 259 -7.46 -17.49 19.60
CA PHE A 259 -7.04 -18.78 20.15
C PHE A 259 -5.79 -18.69 21.04
N SER A 260 -5.03 -17.58 20.96
CA SER A 260 -3.86 -17.41 21.81
C SER A 260 -4.27 -17.09 23.25
N CYS A 261 -3.72 -17.82 24.21
CA CYS A 261 -3.89 -17.54 25.63
C CYS A 261 -2.82 -16.58 26.18
N ASN A 262 -1.75 -16.33 25.42
CA ASN A 262 -0.66 -15.42 25.76
C ASN A 262 -0.46 -14.39 24.64
N LEU A 263 -0.42 -13.10 25.00
CA LEU A 263 -0.28 -11.99 24.05
C LEU A 263 1.13 -11.38 24.04
N ASP A 264 1.98 -11.77 24.97
CA ASP A 264 3.34 -11.22 25.14
C ASP A 264 4.39 -11.99 24.33
N LEU A 265 4.08 -13.23 23.93
CA LEU A 265 4.94 -14.12 23.15
C LEU A 265 4.32 -14.43 21.78
N VAL A 266 5.01 -15.26 20.97
CA VAL A 266 4.39 -15.88 19.78
C VAL A 266 3.06 -16.54 20.17
N PRO A 267 2.04 -16.56 19.28
CA PRO A 267 0.74 -17.10 19.62
C PRO A 267 0.84 -18.52 20.20
N ILE A 268 0.50 -18.68 21.49
CA ILE A 268 0.44 -19.98 22.16
C ILE A 268 -1.02 -20.37 22.23
N VAL A 269 -1.39 -21.45 21.55
CA VAL A 269 -2.71 -22.05 21.63
C VAL A 269 -2.89 -22.66 23.00
N GLY A 270 -3.86 -22.14 23.75
CA GLY A 270 -4.32 -22.70 25.00
C GLY A 270 -5.65 -23.43 24.82
N PRO A 271 -5.95 -24.43 25.66
CA PRO A 271 -7.30 -24.98 25.70
C PRO A 271 -8.30 -23.92 26.20
N PRO A 272 -9.58 -23.99 25.79
CA PRO A 272 -10.65 -23.22 26.41
C PRO A 272 -10.71 -23.46 27.93
N LEU A 273 -11.19 -22.47 28.69
CA LEU A 273 -11.25 -22.49 30.17
C LEU A 273 -11.87 -23.77 30.75
N ASP A 274 -12.85 -24.37 30.07
CA ASP A 274 -13.59 -25.55 30.53
C ASP A 274 -13.11 -26.87 29.90
N VAL A 275 -11.99 -26.84 29.16
CA VAL A 275 -11.46 -28.02 28.46
C VAL A 275 -10.06 -28.32 28.98
N HIS A 276 -9.87 -29.51 29.54
CA HIS A 276 -8.52 -30.00 29.86
C HIS A 276 -7.96 -30.79 28.67
N LEU A 277 -6.97 -30.22 27.99
CA LEU A 277 -6.17 -30.92 26.99
C LEU A 277 -4.88 -31.47 27.63
N PRO A 278 -4.53 -32.74 27.40
CA PRO A 278 -3.23 -33.31 27.77
C PRO A 278 -2.06 -32.46 27.27
N TYR A 279 -1.00 -32.38 28.07
CA TYR A 279 0.18 -31.56 27.76
C TYR A 279 0.84 -31.95 26.44
N ASP A 280 0.91 -33.23 26.10
CA ASP A 280 1.52 -33.72 24.87
C ASP A 280 0.77 -33.22 23.61
N ILE A 281 -0.54 -33.05 23.70
CA ILE A 281 -1.35 -32.45 22.62
C ILE A 281 -1.07 -30.95 22.52
N ILE A 282 -1.09 -30.24 23.65
CA ILE A 282 -0.79 -28.79 23.68
C ILE A 282 0.63 -28.52 23.19
N PHE A 283 1.59 -29.34 23.58
CA PHE A 283 2.98 -29.27 23.14
C PHE A 283 3.07 -29.43 21.63
N LYS A 284 2.50 -30.50 21.05
CA LYS A 284 2.51 -30.74 19.60
C LYS A 284 1.83 -29.64 18.79
N ILE A 285 0.83 -28.96 19.34
CA ILE A 285 0.13 -27.86 18.67
C ILE A 285 1.01 -26.59 18.64
N ASN A 286 1.77 -26.35 19.70
CA ASN A 286 2.58 -25.15 19.87
C ASN A 286 4.04 -25.31 19.41
N ASP A 287 4.51 -26.54 19.23
CA ASP A 287 5.83 -26.85 18.69
C ASP A 287 5.79 -26.67 17.17
N VAL A 288 6.30 -25.53 16.71
CA VAL A 288 6.39 -25.19 15.29
C VAL A 288 7.71 -25.75 14.75
N GLU A 289 7.65 -26.74 13.85
CA GLU A 289 8.79 -27.11 12.98
C GLU A 289 9.12 -26.00 11.97
#